data_AF-K1QGL2-F1
#
_entry.id   AF-K1QGL2-F1
#
_cell.length_a   1.000
_cell.length_b   1.000
_cell.length_c   1.000
_cell.angle_alpha   90.00
_cell.angle_beta   90.00
_cell.angle_gamma   90.00
#
_symmetry.space_group_name_H-M   'P 1'
#
loop_
_entity.id
_entity.type
_entity.pdbx_description
1 polymer ?
#
loop_
_entity_poly.entity_id
_entity_poly.type
_entity_poly.pdbx_seq_one_letter_code
_entity_poly.pdbx_strand_id
1 'polypeptide(L)'
;MIRCKNGLKIKIVSANYGRTDDQVCPGGKTDTLTCRSKSSEIRVRWNCNGYATCHLHATSKHFGNPCANISKYLEISYRCVRNIDNDIQGSFIFMVSMYMHVHMYICMYIFSIFHPITSNCSAIPLFLLMNMIYNIWDVFVLWRHATSLFCFLLDKPIIAFNAYISKHLTLHRNTPVNVVYDKVFFNYGNAYNPHSGIFTAPSAGLYIFTWTSLVNPQSIFDAEILINAKRKGLGNCNNEGSPGFGNCANTVPLVLKAGDKVNLRTTTANFLYKEWSSFKGWKV
;
A
#
# COMPACT_ATOMS: atom_id res chain seq x y z
N MET A 1 -13.96 -18.54 8.96
CA MET A 1 -14.20 -18.34 7.51
C MET A 1 -15.20 -17.21 7.36
N ILE A 2 -14.93 -16.23 6.49
CA ILE A 2 -15.88 -15.12 6.21
C ILE A 2 -16.32 -15.21 4.75
N ARG A 3 -17.59 -14.87 4.47
CA ARG A 3 -18.18 -15.04 3.14
C ARG A 3 -19.30 -14.03 2.87
N CYS A 4 -19.29 -13.48 1.66
CA CYS A 4 -20.33 -12.66 1.08
C CYS A 4 -21.08 -13.45 -0.01
N LYS A 5 -22.41 -13.28 -0.05
CA LYS A 5 -23.29 -13.90 -1.07
C LYS A 5 -23.60 -12.89 -2.18
N ASN A 6 -24.23 -13.36 -3.27
CA ASN A 6 -24.80 -12.52 -4.34
C ASN A 6 -23.78 -11.65 -5.09
N GLY A 7 -22.56 -12.17 -5.32
CA GLY A 7 -21.50 -11.45 -6.05
C GLY A 7 -20.89 -10.27 -5.29
N LEU A 8 -21.25 -10.07 -4.02
CA LEU A 8 -20.66 -9.04 -3.16
C LEU A 8 -19.25 -9.45 -2.73
N LYS A 9 -18.38 -8.46 -2.59
CA LYS A 9 -17.00 -8.61 -2.15
C LYS A 9 -16.87 -8.24 -0.67
N ILE A 10 -15.99 -8.94 0.03
CA ILE A 10 -15.66 -8.67 1.42
C ILE A 10 -14.90 -7.35 1.51
N LYS A 11 -15.27 -6.57 2.52
CA LYS A 11 -14.57 -5.36 2.93
C LYS A 11 -14.42 -5.34 4.45
N ILE A 12 -13.18 -5.42 4.90
CA ILE A 12 -12.84 -5.45 6.33
C ILE A 12 -12.92 -4.04 6.90
N VAL A 13 -13.78 -3.86 7.90
CA VAL A 13 -13.95 -2.63 8.67
C VAL A 13 -12.85 -2.52 9.70
N SER A 14 -12.65 -3.56 10.50
CA SER A 14 -11.57 -3.67 11.48
C SER A 14 -11.19 -5.13 11.69
N ALA A 15 -9.97 -5.39 12.15
CA ALA A 15 -9.62 -6.71 12.66
C ALA A 15 -8.52 -6.61 13.72
N ASN A 16 -8.63 -7.45 14.75
CA ASN A 16 -7.66 -7.51 15.83
C ASN A 16 -7.26 -8.97 16.08
N TYR A 17 -5.96 -9.25 16.03
CA TYR A 17 -5.39 -10.48 16.57
C TYR A 17 -4.79 -10.17 17.93
N GLY A 18 -5.44 -10.63 19.00
CA GLY A 18 -5.07 -10.28 20.37
C GLY A 18 -6.11 -10.76 21.39
N ARG A 19 -6.17 -10.11 22.56
CA ARG A 19 -7.19 -10.33 23.58
C ARG A 19 -7.61 -9.01 24.17
N THR A 20 -8.88 -8.68 23.97
CA THR A 20 -9.52 -7.43 24.41
C THR A 20 -10.77 -7.66 25.25
N ASP A 21 -11.13 -8.92 25.46
CA ASP A 21 -12.35 -9.39 26.11
C ASP A 21 -12.03 -10.74 26.78
N ASP A 22 -12.55 -10.96 27.99
CA ASP A 22 -12.36 -12.17 28.78
C ASP A 22 -13.41 -13.25 28.52
N GLN A 23 -14.57 -12.88 27.96
CA GLN A 23 -15.67 -13.78 27.59
C GLN A 23 -15.45 -14.39 26.20
N VAL A 24 -14.79 -13.65 25.29
CA VAL A 24 -14.49 -14.15 23.95
C VAL A 24 -13.39 -15.21 24.01
N CYS A 25 -13.76 -16.46 23.69
CA CYS A 25 -12.89 -17.64 23.75
C CYS A 25 -12.18 -17.75 25.13
N PRO A 26 -12.87 -18.23 26.18
CA PRO A 26 -12.44 -18.15 27.58
C PRO A 26 -11.24 -19.06 27.95
N GLY A 27 -10.62 -19.73 26.99
CA GLY A 27 -9.49 -20.62 27.22
C GLY A 27 -8.14 -19.91 27.31
N GLY A 28 -7.31 -20.32 28.27
CA GLY A 28 -5.92 -19.86 28.46
C GLY A 28 -5.77 -18.70 29.44
N LYS A 29 -4.61 -18.02 29.43
CA LYS A 29 -4.36 -16.86 30.30
C LYS A 29 -5.08 -15.62 29.78
N THR A 30 -5.89 -14.99 30.64
CA THR A 30 -6.78 -13.85 30.35
C THR A 30 -6.36 -12.55 31.06
N ASP A 31 -5.18 -12.52 31.68
CA ASP A 31 -4.66 -11.46 32.55
C ASP A 31 -4.48 -10.08 31.87
N THR A 32 -4.87 -9.92 30.60
CA THR A 32 -4.71 -8.67 29.85
C THR A 32 -5.79 -8.50 28.80
N LEU A 33 -6.53 -7.37 28.89
CA LEU A 33 -7.57 -6.94 27.94
C LEU A 33 -7.10 -5.84 26.98
N THR A 34 -5.81 -5.51 26.96
CA THR A 34 -5.22 -4.48 26.12
C THR A 34 -4.34 -5.06 25.00
N CYS A 35 -4.32 -6.38 24.84
CA CYS A 35 -3.47 -7.00 23.83
C CYS A 35 -4.06 -6.83 22.43
N ARG A 36 -3.43 -5.97 21.63
CA ARG A 36 -3.82 -5.68 20.24
C ARG A 36 -2.63 -5.72 19.30
N SER A 37 -2.76 -6.42 18.18
CA SER A 37 -1.72 -6.42 17.13
C SER A 37 -1.95 -5.28 16.15
N LYS A 38 -1.03 -4.32 16.09
CA LYS A 38 -1.07 -3.19 15.13
C LYS A 38 -1.10 -3.65 13.67
N SER A 39 -0.51 -4.81 13.37
CA SER A 39 -0.44 -5.36 12.00
C SER A 39 -1.67 -6.17 11.59
N SER A 40 -2.51 -6.57 12.54
CA SER A 40 -3.55 -7.58 12.29
C SER A 40 -4.63 -7.10 11.35
N GLU A 41 -5.11 -5.87 11.53
CA GLU A 41 -6.10 -5.23 10.64
C GLU A 41 -5.62 -5.18 9.20
N ILE A 42 -4.41 -4.66 9.00
CA ILE A 42 -3.78 -4.52 7.69
C ILE A 42 -3.66 -5.90 7.02
N ARG A 43 -3.26 -6.93 7.78
CA ARG A 43 -3.07 -8.28 7.27
C ARG A 43 -4.38 -8.97 6.91
N VAL A 44 -5.44 -8.78 7.69
CA VAL A 44 -6.79 -9.30 7.37
C VAL A 44 -7.37 -8.57 6.16
N ARG A 45 -7.23 -7.24 6.08
CA ARG A 45 -7.57 -6.45 4.90
C ARG A 45 -6.87 -6.99 3.65
N TRP A 46 -5.57 -7.24 3.72
CA TRP A 46 -4.78 -7.76 2.60
C TRP A 46 -5.20 -9.15 2.12
N ASN A 47 -5.65 -10.03 3.01
CA ASN A 47 -6.01 -11.39 2.62
C ASN A 47 -7.47 -11.51 2.16
N CYS A 48 -8.36 -10.61 2.61
CA CYS A 48 -9.79 -10.79 2.42
C CYS A 48 -10.49 -9.73 1.58
N ASN A 49 -9.98 -8.49 1.53
CA ASN A 49 -10.61 -7.47 0.69
C ASN A 49 -10.56 -7.89 -0.78
N GLY A 50 -11.69 -7.83 -1.48
CA GLY A 50 -11.78 -8.16 -2.91
C GLY A 50 -12.44 -9.49 -3.19
N TYR A 51 -12.40 -10.39 -2.22
CA TYR A 51 -12.86 -11.77 -2.39
C TYR A 51 -14.29 -11.94 -1.90
N ALA A 52 -15.01 -12.90 -2.49
CA ALA A 52 -16.34 -13.29 -2.00
C ALA A 52 -16.24 -14.20 -0.76
N THR A 53 -15.13 -14.93 -0.61
CA THR A 53 -14.88 -15.86 0.50
C THR A 53 -13.43 -15.74 0.94
N CYS A 54 -13.17 -15.70 2.25
CA CYS A 54 -11.83 -15.64 2.80
C CYS A 54 -11.65 -16.63 3.96
N HIS A 55 -10.58 -17.42 3.90
CA HIS A 55 -10.18 -18.36 4.95
C HIS A 55 -8.97 -17.80 5.68
N LEU A 56 -9.13 -17.53 6.97
CA LEU A 56 -8.07 -17.01 7.82
C LEU A 56 -7.78 -18.01 8.94
N HIS A 57 -6.49 -18.26 9.15
CA HIS A 57 -5.99 -19.05 10.27
C HIS A 57 -5.39 -18.11 11.31
N ALA A 58 -6.04 -18.03 12.47
CA ALA A 58 -5.63 -17.19 13.60
C ALA A 58 -4.41 -17.80 14.30
N THR A 59 -3.23 -17.70 13.68
CA THR A 59 -1.98 -18.22 14.26
C THR A 59 -0.93 -17.14 14.43
N SER A 60 -0.05 -17.31 15.42
CA SER A 60 1.05 -16.37 15.69
C SER A 60 2.08 -16.31 14.56
N LYS A 61 2.18 -17.36 13.72
CA LYS A 61 2.97 -17.35 12.48
C LYS A 61 2.39 -16.37 11.46
N HIS A 62 1.06 -16.28 11.41
CA HIS A 62 0.35 -15.41 10.47
C HIS A 62 0.09 -14.00 10.99
N PHE A 63 0.08 -13.74 12.30
CA PHE A 63 -0.25 -12.40 12.84
C PHE A 63 0.79 -11.83 13.80
N GLY A 64 1.88 -12.55 14.04
CA GLY A 64 2.91 -12.21 15.02
C GLY A 64 2.50 -12.58 16.45
N ASN A 65 3.32 -12.17 17.42
CA ASN A 65 3.07 -12.39 18.85
C ASN A 65 2.93 -11.03 19.57
N PRO A 66 1.76 -10.38 19.53
CA PRO A 66 1.56 -9.05 20.12
C PRO A 66 1.65 -9.03 21.66
N CYS A 67 1.45 -10.17 22.31
CA CYS A 67 1.56 -10.32 23.76
C CYS A 67 2.03 -11.73 24.10
N ALA A 68 3.16 -11.86 24.80
CA ALA A 68 3.69 -13.14 25.22
C ALA A 68 2.77 -13.78 26.28
N ASN A 69 2.60 -15.10 26.24
CA ASN A 69 1.87 -15.90 27.24
C ASN A 69 0.38 -15.61 27.45
N ILE A 70 -0.22 -14.70 26.69
CA ILE A 70 -1.68 -14.45 26.70
C ILE A 70 -2.33 -15.24 25.56
N SER A 71 -3.50 -15.82 25.84
CA SER A 71 -4.34 -16.49 24.83
C SER A 71 -4.91 -15.45 23.87
N LYS A 72 -4.83 -15.68 22.55
CA LYS A 72 -5.22 -14.68 21.53
C LYS A 72 -6.34 -15.23 20.66
N TYR A 73 -7.24 -14.36 20.23
CA TYR A 73 -8.25 -14.64 19.22
C TYR A 73 -8.16 -13.63 18.08
N LEU A 74 -8.71 -14.01 16.93
CA LEU A 74 -8.85 -13.11 15.78
C LEU A 74 -10.29 -12.61 15.72
N GLU A 75 -10.48 -11.34 16.04
CA GLU A 75 -11.75 -10.65 15.89
C GLU A 75 -11.77 -9.88 14.57
N ILE A 76 -12.85 -10.00 13.80
CA ILE A 76 -12.96 -9.39 12.47
C ILE A 76 -14.35 -8.78 12.32
N SER A 77 -14.39 -7.49 12.01
CA SER A 77 -15.59 -6.80 11.54
C SER A 77 -15.49 -6.55 10.04
N TYR A 78 -16.50 -6.97 9.28
CA TYR A 78 -16.53 -6.82 7.83
C TYR A 78 -17.93 -6.53 7.30
N ARG A 79 -17.98 -5.94 6.11
CA ARG A 79 -19.20 -5.68 5.36
C ARG A 79 -19.08 -6.21 3.93
N CYS A 80 -20.20 -6.55 3.32
CA CYS A 80 -20.26 -7.03 1.95
C CYS A 80 -20.68 -5.88 1.02
N VAL A 81 -19.83 -5.55 0.05
CA VAL A 81 -20.04 -4.41 -0.85
C VAL A 81 -19.97 -4.83 -2.31
N ARG A 82 -20.64 -4.08 -3.19
CA ARG A 82 -20.51 -4.28 -4.65
C ARG A 82 -19.16 -3.76 -5.17
N ASN A 83 -18.70 -2.63 -4.62
CA ASN A 83 -17.41 -2.04 -4.94
C ASN A 83 -16.64 -1.68 -3.65
N ILE A 84 -15.34 -1.98 -3.60
CA ILE A 84 -14.49 -1.79 -2.43
C ILE A 84 -14.09 -0.33 -2.23
N ASP A 85 -14.12 0.49 -3.28
CA ASP A 85 -13.68 1.88 -3.24
C ASP A 85 -14.63 2.81 -2.48
N ASN A 86 -15.86 2.38 -2.20
CA ASN A 86 -16.92 3.22 -1.61
C ASN A 86 -16.86 3.41 -0.06
N ASP A 87 -15.71 3.25 0.65
CA ASP A 87 -15.63 3.59 2.11
C ASP A 87 -15.16 5.01 2.36
N ILE A 88 -14.42 5.56 1.41
CA ILE A 88 -13.86 6.90 1.52
C ILE A 88 -15.00 7.94 1.46
N GLN A 89 -16.24 7.58 1.18
CA GLN A 89 -17.35 8.52 1.28
C GLN A 89 -18.02 8.56 2.66
N GLY A 90 -17.92 7.51 3.48
CA GLY A 90 -18.66 7.38 4.74
C GLY A 90 -17.99 8.05 5.93
N SER A 91 -16.69 7.81 6.13
CA SER A 91 -15.91 8.47 7.21
C SER A 91 -15.69 9.97 6.94
N PHE A 92 -15.84 10.40 5.69
CA PHE A 92 -15.65 11.79 5.26
C PHE A 92 -16.81 12.69 5.66
N ILE A 93 -18.05 12.19 5.66
CA ILE A 93 -19.22 12.97 6.08
C ILE A 93 -19.12 13.34 7.57
N PHE A 94 -18.68 12.39 8.41
CA PHE A 94 -18.50 12.61 9.85
C PHE A 94 -17.36 13.58 10.17
N MET A 95 -16.22 13.46 9.46
CA MET A 95 -15.06 14.32 9.70
C MET A 95 -15.30 15.77 9.23
N VAL A 96 -16.01 15.95 8.10
CA VAL A 96 -16.43 17.27 7.59
C VAL A 96 -17.45 17.92 8.53
N SER A 97 -18.38 17.15 9.11
CA SER A 97 -19.35 17.67 10.09
C SER A 97 -18.67 18.24 11.33
N MET A 98 -17.58 17.61 11.81
CA MET A 98 -16.84 18.07 12.98
C MET A 98 -16.03 19.34 12.70
N TYR A 99 -15.43 19.45 11.51
CA TYR A 99 -14.63 20.60 11.09
C TYR A 99 -15.49 21.85 10.83
N MET A 100 -16.68 21.68 10.25
CA MET A 100 -17.65 22.76 10.04
C MET A 100 -18.21 23.30 11.37
N HIS A 101 -18.38 22.45 12.39
CA HIS A 101 -18.75 22.91 13.73
C HIS A 101 -17.65 23.77 14.37
N VAL A 102 -16.39 23.36 14.29
CA VAL A 102 -15.26 24.11 14.87
C VAL A 102 -15.09 25.48 14.21
N HIS A 103 -15.22 25.58 12.88
CA HIS A 103 -15.15 26.86 12.18
C HIS A 103 -16.34 27.80 12.47
N MET A 104 -17.53 27.27 12.71
CA MET A 104 -18.70 28.07 13.09
C MET A 104 -18.54 28.67 14.50
N TYR A 105 -17.99 27.91 15.45
CA TYR A 105 -17.68 28.41 16.80
C TYR A 105 -16.54 29.45 16.80
N ILE A 106 -15.52 29.30 15.95
CA ILE A 106 -14.44 30.28 15.80
C ILE A 106 -14.96 31.58 15.15
N CYS A 107 -15.86 31.51 14.17
CA CYS A 107 -16.53 32.69 13.60
C CYS A 107 -17.39 33.44 14.62
N MET A 108 -18.12 32.72 15.50
CA MET A 108 -18.90 33.34 16.58
C MET A 108 -18.01 33.99 17.65
N TYR A 109 -16.85 33.39 17.95
CA TYR A 109 -15.86 33.96 18.88
C TYR A 109 -15.12 35.17 18.30
N ILE A 110 -14.86 35.21 16.99
CA ILE A 110 -14.25 36.37 16.34
C ILE A 110 -15.26 37.53 16.22
N PHE A 111 -16.55 37.24 16.04
CA PHE A 111 -17.61 38.26 16.02
C PHE A 111 -17.81 38.95 17.38
N SER A 112 -17.57 38.26 18.50
CA SER A 112 -17.64 38.83 19.85
C SER A 112 -16.37 39.55 20.28
N ILE A 113 -15.24 39.36 19.58
CA ILE A 113 -13.96 40.08 19.84
C ILE A 113 -13.88 41.40 19.04
N PHE A 114 -14.62 41.54 17.94
CA PHE A 114 -14.61 42.73 17.07
C PHE A 114 -15.78 43.72 17.27
N HIS A 115 -16.56 43.60 18.35
CA HIS A 115 -17.50 44.66 18.75
C HIS A 115 -17.02 45.38 20.01
N PRO A 116 -16.38 46.55 19.91
CA PRO A 116 -16.38 47.51 21.00
C PRO A 116 -17.74 48.21 21.04
N ILE A 117 -18.32 48.24 22.24
CA ILE A 117 -19.44 49.08 22.62
C ILE A 117 -19.11 50.52 22.28
N THR A 118 -19.85 51.17 21.38
CA THR A 118 -20.21 52.61 21.50
C THR A 118 -21.51 52.92 20.74
N SER A 119 -22.50 53.35 21.52
CA SER A 119 -23.62 54.26 21.23
C SER A 119 -23.74 54.87 19.81
N ASN A 120 -24.79 54.48 19.06
CA ASN A 120 -26.00 55.28 18.83
C ASN A 120 -26.89 54.66 17.73
N CYS A 121 -28.20 54.79 17.94
CA CYS A 121 -29.29 54.25 17.13
C CYS A 121 -29.51 55.08 15.86
N SER A 122 -29.44 54.50 14.65
CA SER A 122 -30.31 54.87 13.50
C SER A 122 -30.09 53.95 12.29
N ALA A 123 -31.22 53.68 11.62
CA ALA A 123 -31.51 52.79 10.51
C ALA A 123 -30.41 52.49 9.46
N ILE A 124 -30.27 51.20 9.16
CA ILE A 124 -29.58 50.65 7.99
C ILE A 124 -30.58 50.58 6.82
N PRO A 125 -30.30 51.15 5.62
CA PRO A 125 -31.02 50.81 4.40
C PRO A 125 -30.36 49.59 3.71
N LEU A 126 -31.21 48.65 3.33
CA LEU A 126 -30.92 47.33 2.77
C LEU A 126 -30.41 47.37 1.30
N PHE A 127 -29.36 48.14 0.98
CA PHE A 127 -28.97 48.39 -0.42
C PHE A 127 -27.48 48.27 -0.80
N LEU A 128 -26.69 47.47 -0.07
CA LEU A 128 -25.29 47.16 -0.47
C LEU A 128 -24.93 45.66 -0.41
N LEU A 129 -25.84 44.77 -0.83
CA LEU A 129 -25.59 43.32 -0.93
C LEU A 129 -25.72 42.77 -2.36
N MET A 130 -25.31 43.52 -3.39
CA MET A 130 -25.32 43.02 -4.77
C MET A 130 -24.00 43.20 -5.55
N ASN A 131 -22.84 43.18 -4.88
CA ASN A 131 -21.56 43.06 -5.61
C ASN A 131 -20.47 42.19 -4.93
N MET A 132 -20.81 41.42 -3.90
CA MET A 132 -19.89 40.46 -3.27
C MET A 132 -20.10 39.01 -3.73
N ILE A 133 -21.14 38.72 -4.52
CA ILE A 133 -21.53 37.35 -4.87
C ILE A 133 -20.69 36.79 -6.04
N TYR A 134 -20.20 37.65 -6.94
CA TYR A 134 -19.35 37.21 -8.05
C TYR A 134 -17.95 36.76 -7.61
N ASN A 135 -17.40 37.28 -6.51
CA ASN A 135 -16.12 36.82 -5.97
C ASN A 135 -16.24 35.60 -5.04
N ILE A 136 -17.41 35.35 -4.45
CA ILE A 136 -17.61 34.21 -3.53
C ILE A 136 -17.77 32.90 -4.31
N TRP A 137 -18.40 32.91 -5.48
CA TRP A 137 -18.49 31.71 -6.33
C TRP A 137 -17.13 31.29 -6.86
N ASP A 138 -16.27 32.23 -7.27
CA ASP A 138 -14.90 31.92 -7.70
C ASP A 138 -14.05 31.39 -6.53
N VAL A 139 -14.19 31.97 -5.33
CA VAL A 139 -13.56 31.46 -4.11
C VAL A 139 -14.11 30.07 -3.71
N PHE A 140 -15.41 29.81 -3.87
CA PHE A 140 -16.04 28.50 -3.61
C PHE A 140 -15.59 27.43 -4.61
N VAL A 141 -15.42 27.79 -5.88
CA VAL A 141 -14.91 26.89 -6.93
C VAL A 141 -13.44 26.59 -6.69
N LEU A 142 -12.64 27.61 -6.36
CA LEU A 142 -11.24 27.45 -5.95
C LEU A 142 -11.11 26.62 -4.66
N TRP A 143 -12.04 26.75 -3.71
CA TRP A 143 -12.06 25.96 -2.47
C TRP A 143 -12.55 24.52 -2.69
N ARG A 144 -13.49 24.27 -3.61
CA ARG A 144 -13.86 22.91 -4.08
C ARG A 144 -12.70 22.22 -4.80
N HIS A 145 -11.90 22.95 -5.57
CA HIS A 145 -10.69 22.41 -6.19
C HIS A 145 -9.56 22.23 -5.18
N ALA A 146 -9.38 23.15 -4.23
CA ALA A 146 -8.39 23.03 -3.18
C ALA A 146 -8.68 21.88 -2.19
N THR A 147 -9.94 21.66 -1.81
CA THR A 147 -10.36 20.53 -0.96
C THR A 147 -10.30 19.18 -1.69
N SER A 148 -10.59 19.16 -2.99
CA SER A 148 -10.33 18.00 -3.86
C SER A 148 -8.84 17.68 -3.95
N LEU A 149 -7.97 18.68 -4.10
CA LEU A 149 -6.50 18.50 -4.09
C LEU A 149 -5.96 18.07 -2.72
N PHE A 150 -6.53 18.58 -1.63
CA PHE A 150 -6.10 18.29 -0.27
C PHE A 150 -6.51 16.88 0.19
N CYS A 151 -7.60 16.34 -0.38
CA CYS A 151 -8.10 15.00 -0.12
C CYS A 151 -7.17 13.88 -0.67
N PHE A 152 -6.42 14.15 -1.74
CA PHE A 152 -5.43 13.20 -2.29
C PHE A 152 -4.17 13.02 -1.44
N LEU A 153 -3.96 13.84 -0.40
CA LEU A 153 -2.69 13.91 0.32
C LEU A 153 -2.55 12.94 1.50
N LEU A 154 -3.53 12.08 1.81
CA LEU A 154 -3.52 11.31 3.06
C LEU A 154 -3.69 9.77 2.95
N ASP A 155 -3.42 9.17 1.80
CA ASP A 155 -2.92 7.79 1.75
C ASP A 155 -2.12 7.59 0.45
N LYS A 156 -0.77 7.66 0.54
CA LYS A 156 0.07 7.29 -0.59
C LYS A 156 -0.16 5.80 -0.87
N PRO A 157 -0.60 5.38 -2.07
CA PRO A 157 -0.82 3.98 -2.36
C PRO A 157 0.50 3.21 -2.20
N ILE A 158 0.48 2.14 -1.41
CA ILE A 158 1.63 1.25 -1.23
C ILE A 158 1.94 0.61 -2.58
N ILE A 159 3.15 0.84 -3.09
CA ILE A 159 3.64 0.21 -4.32
C ILE A 159 4.83 -0.66 -3.93
N ALA A 160 4.64 -1.97 -3.97
CA ALA A 160 5.67 -2.93 -3.65
C ALA A 160 5.35 -4.31 -4.22
N PHE A 161 6.36 -5.02 -4.72
CA PHE A 161 6.22 -6.40 -5.19
C PHE A 161 7.35 -7.29 -4.68
N ASN A 162 7.06 -8.58 -4.58
CA ASN A 162 8.03 -9.63 -4.29
C ASN A 162 7.71 -10.85 -5.17
N ALA A 163 8.61 -11.17 -6.09
CA ALA A 163 8.45 -12.21 -7.08
C ALA A 163 9.63 -13.19 -7.09
N TYR A 164 9.34 -14.42 -7.50
CA TYR A 164 10.23 -15.57 -7.55
C TYR A 164 10.07 -16.25 -8.90
N ILE A 165 11.03 -17.08 -9.28
CA ILE A 165 10.89 -17.99 -10.43
C ILE A 165 10.25 -19.30 -9.98
N SER A 166 9.30 -19.84 -10.74
CA SER A 166 8.61 -21.10 -10.40
C SER A 166 9.43 -22.36 -10.69
N LYS A 167 10.40 -22.25 -11.60
CA LYS A 167 11.28 -23.33 -12.07
C LYS A 167 12.69 -22.82 -12.27
N HIS A 168 13.68 -23.72 -12.24
CA HIS A 168 15.05 -23.37 -12.60
C HIS A 168 15.08 -22.82 -14.03
N LEU A 169 15.87 -21.78 -14.25
CA LEU A 169 16.11 -21.28 -15.60
C LEU A 169 17.40 -21.90 -16.13
N THR A 170 17.32 -22.53 -17.29
CA THR A 170 18.46 -22.91 -18.11
C THR A 170 18.51 -21.93 -19.28
N LEU A 171 19.64 -21.25 -19.43
CA LEU A 171 19.78 -20.11 -20.32
C LEU A 171 20.96 -20.34 -21.27
N HIS A 172 20.88 -19.77 -22.47
CA HIS A 172 22.02 -19.78 -23.37
C HIS A 172 22.99 -18.66 -22.97
N ARG A 173 24.25 -19.04 -22.69
CA ARG A 173 25.24 -18.20 -21.99
C ARG A 173 25.34 -16.77 -22.50
N ASN A 174 25.38 -16.61 -23.83
CA ASN A 174 25.63 -15.34 -24.50
C ASN A 174 24.39 -14.78 -25.22
N THR A 175 23.20 -15.20 -24.81
CA THR A 175 21.94 -14.69 -25.36
C THR A 175 21.20 -13.91 -24.29
N PRO A 176 21.17 -12.56 -24.39
CA PRO A 176 20.40 -11.74 -23.46
C PRO A 176 18.91 -12.09 -23.48
N VAL A 177 18.35 -12.39 -22.32
CA VAL A 177 16.93 -12.73 -22.14
C VAL A 177 16.34 -11.86 -21.05
N ASN A 178 15.12 -11.38 -21.28
CA ASN A 178 14.34 -10.70 -20.23
C ASN A 178 13.91 -11.71 -19.16
N VAL A 179 14.31 -11.49 -17.92
CA VAL A 179 14.11 -12.44 -16.83
C VAL A 179 12.70 -12.26 -16.26
N VAL A 180 11.90 -13.32 -16.31
CA VAL A 180 10.53 -13.32 -15.81
C VAL A 180 10.47 -14.06 -14.48
N TYR A 181 10.18 -13.34 -13.39
CA TYR A 181 9.89 -13.92 -12.09
C TYR A 181 8.38 -14.15 -11.99
N ASP A 182 7.95 -15.32 -12.47
CA ASP A 182 6.56 -15.65 -12.78
C ASP A 182 5.69 -15.96 -11.55
N LYS A 183 6.30 -16.22 -10.39
CA LYS A 183 5.61 -16.53 -9.14
C LYS A 183 5.63 -15.34 -8.19
N VAL A 184 4.47 -14.71 -7.99
CA VAL A 184 4.32 -13.52 -7.13
C VAL A 184 3.89 -13.92 -5.73
N PHE A 185 4.60 -13.43 -4.70
CA PHE A 185 4.16 -13.53 -3.31
C PHE A 185 3.24 -12.38 -2.91
N PHE A 186 3.56 -11.15 -3.33
CA PHE A 186 2.65 -10.00 -3.28
C PHE A 186 3.01 -8.98 -4.38
N ASN A 187 2.05 -8.13 -4.75
CA ASN A 187 2.20 -7.09 -5.77
C ASN A 187 1.26 -5.90 -5.52
N TYR A 188 1.53 -5.15 -4.45
CA TYR A 188 0.77 -3.95 -4.10
C TYR A 188 0.91 -2.88 -5.19
N GLY A 189 -0.24 -2.31 -5.58
CA GLY A 189 -0.33 -1.38 -6.71
C GLY A 189 -0.36 -2.06 -8.08
N ASN A 190 -0.32 -3.41 -8.15
CA ASN A 190 -0.35 -4.20 -9.38
C ASN A 190 0.66 -3.74 -10.44
N ALA A 191 1.82 -3.23 -9.99
CA ALA A 191 2.79 -2.57 -10.85
C ALA A 191 3.70 -3.58 -11.56
N TYR A 192 3.91 -4.78 -10.99
CA TYR A 192 4.69 -5.85 -11.62
C TYR A 192 3.81 -6.80 -12.43
N ASN A 193 4.20 -7.15 -13.65
CA ASN A 193 3.50 -8.13 -14.47
C ASN A 193 4.29 -9.45 -14.55
N PRO A 194 3.83 -10.53 -13.90
CA PRO A 194 4.56 -11.81 -13.84
C PRO A 194 4.58 -12.59 -15.15
N HIS A 195 3.78 -12.21 -16.15
CA HIS A 195 3.85 -12.83 -17.48
C HIS A 195 4.99 -12.24 -18.31
N SER A 196 5.27 -10.94 -18.12
CA SER A 196 6.28 -10.21 -18.90
C SER A 196 7.58 -9.95 -18.14
N GLY A 197 7.60 -10.07 -16.82
CA GLY A 197 8.74 -9.69 -15.99
C GLY A 197 8.94 -8.18 -15.81
N ILE A 198 7.98 -7.36 -16.27
CA ILE A 198 8.11 -5.90 -16.30
C ILE A 198 7.34 -5.26 -15.14
N PHE A 199 8.02 -4.37 -14.41
CA PHE A 199 7.41 -3.41 -13.49
C PHE A 199 7.09 -2.11 -14.24
N THR A 200 5.89 -1.57 -14.10
CA THR A 200 5.49 -0.28 -14.65
C THR A 200 5.22 0.70 -13.51
N ALA A 201 5.98 1.79 -13.43
CA ALA A 201 5.85 2.77 -12.36
C ALA A 201 4.46 3.46 -12.37
N PRO A 202 3.62 3.28 -11.34
CA PRO A 202 2.29 3.90 -11.31
C PRO A 202 2.33 5.42 -11.10
N SER A 203 3.42 5.91 -10.50
CA SER A 203 3.61 7.32 -10.19
C SER A 203 5.10 7.67 -10.15
N ALA A 204 5.43 8.95 -10.30
CA ALA A 204 6.81 9.39 -10.15
C ALA A 204 7.31 9.23 -8.70
N GLY A 205 8.60 8.97 -8.55
CA GLY A 205 9.25 8.89 -7.24
C GLY A 205 10.51 8.04 -7.22
N LEU A 206 11.08 7.89 -6.03
CA LEU A 206 12.19 6.98 -5.78
C LEU A 206 11.66 5.57 -5.54
N TYR A 207 12.25 4.61 -6.25
CA TYR A 207 11.97 3.19 -6.11
C TYR A 207 13.26 2.47 -5.80
N ILE A 208 13.20 1.45 -4.94
CA ILE A 208 14.32 0.55 -4.69
C ILE A 208 13.99 -0.77 -5.35
N PHE A 209 14.92 -1.26 -6.18
CA PHE A 209 14.83 -2.60 -6.76
C PHE A 209 15.98 -3.44 -6.23
N THR A 210 15.70 -4.67 -5.86
CA THR A 210 16.71 -5.63 -5.41
C THR A 210 16.41 -7.01 -5.98
N TRP A 211 17.44 -7.74 -6.36
CA TRP A 211 17.31 -9.12 -6.79
C TRP A 211 18.40 -9.99 -6.20
N THR A 212 18.01 -11.23 -5.91
CA THR A 212 18.90 -12.29 -5.47
C THR A 212 19.00 -13.34 -6.57
N SER A 213 20.21 -13.85 -6.77
CA SER A 213 20.51 -14.90 -7.74
C SER A 213 21.28 -16.00 -7.04
N LEU A 214 20.72 -17.21 -7.04
CA LEU A 214 21.46 -18.41 -6.67
C LEU A 214 21.81 -19.17 -7.94
N VAL A 215 23.08 -19.49 -8.12
CA VAL A 215 23.61 -20.22 -9.27
C VAL A 215 24.24 -21.54 -8.82
N ASN A 216 24.21 -22.53 -9.71
CA ASN A 216 24.87 -23.82 -9.50
C ASN A 216 26.40 -23.68 -9.47
N PRO A 217 27.13 -24.73 -9.04
CA PRO A 217 28.56 -24.85 -9.32
C PRO A 217 28.88 -24.57 -10.79
N GLN A 218 30.01 -23.91 -11.03
CA GLN A 218 30.52 -23.59 -12.38
C GLN A 218 29.52 -22.84 -13.28
N SER A 219 28.60 -22.07 -12.69
CA SER A 219 27.53 -21.35 -13.41
C SER A 219 27.62 -19.85 -13.22
N ILE A 220 26.95 -19.10 -14.08
CA ILE A 220 26.95 -17.64 -14.07
C ILE A 220 25.53 -17.10 -14.30
N PHE A 221 25.21 -16.00 -13.63
CA PHE A 221 24.01 -15.21 -13.84
C PHE A 221 24.32 -13.72 -13.66
N ASP A 222 24.92 -13.13 -14.68
CA ASP A 222 25.09 -11.69 -14.76
C ASP A 222 23.85 -11.06 -15.41
N ALA A 223 23.36 -10.00 -14.78
CA ALA A 223 22.16 -9.31 -15.20
C ALA A 223 22.33 -7.80 -15.17
N GLU A 224 21.47 -7.11 -15.91
CA GLU A 224 21.35 -5.68 -15.92
C GLU A 224 19.90 -5.28 -15.60
N ILE A 225 19.73 -4.17 -14.90
CA ILE A 225 18.43 -3.54 -14.71
C ILE A 225 18.26 -2.42 -15.73
N LEU A 226 17.10 -2.37 -16.38
CA LEU A 226 16.81 -1.39 -17.42
C LEU A 226 15.64 -0.49 -17.02
N ILE A 227 15.70 0.77 -17.45
CA ILE A 227 14.53 1.65 -17.55
C ILE A 227 14.28 1.90 -19.03
N ASN A 228 13.11 1.52 -19.54
CA ASN A 228 12.72 1.72 -20.94
C ASN A 228 13.82 1.23 -21.90
N ALA A 229 14.29 -0.02 -21.69
CA ALA A 229 15.37 -0.67 -22.44
C ALA A 229 16.78 -0.04 -22.34
N LYS A 230 16.97 0.97 -21.49
CA LYS A 230 18.30 1.56 -21.22
C LYS A 230 18.85 1.04 -19.90
N ARG A 231 20.07 0.47 -19.92
CA ARG A 231 20.78 -0.02 -18.73
C ARG A 231 20.90 1.10 -17.68
N LYS A 232 20.64 0.74 -16.41
CA LYS A 232 20.81 1.61 -15.25
C LYS A 232 21.68 1.02 -14.14
N GLY A 233 21.92 -0.29 -14.19
CA GLY A 233 22.80 -0.97 -13.25
C GLY A 233 23.16 -2.35 -13.75
N LEU A 234 24.21 -2.91 -13.15
CA LEU A 234 24.69 -4.27 -13.38
C LEU A 234 24.61 -5.04 -12.07
N GLY A 235 24.38 -6.33 -12.16
CA GLY A 235 24.56 -7.27 -11.07
C GLY A 235 25.35 -8.46 -11.56
N ASN A 236 26.44 -8.74 -10.86
CA ASN A 236 27.29 -9.89 -11.13
C ASN A 236 26.87 -11.06 -10.25
N CYS A 237 26.84 -12.26 -10.84
CA CYS A 237 26.82 -13.51 -10.10
C CYS A 237 27.61 -14.56 -10.86
N ASN A 238 28.93 -14.38 -10.86
CA ASN A 238 29.86 -15.32 -11.46
C ASN A 238 30.33 -16.34 -10.42
N ASN A 239 29.95 -17.60 -10.62
CA ASN A 239 30.38 -18.74 -9.82
C ASN A 239 31.18 -19.76 -10.66
N GLU A 240 31.78 -19.30 -11.76
CA GLU A 240 32.72 -20.09 -12.55
C GLU A 240 33.95 -20.45 -11.72
N GLY A 241 34.43 -21.69 -11.87
CA GLY A 241 35.58 -22.20 -11.09
C GLY A 241 35.25 -22.58 -9.64
N SER A 242 34.02 -22.34 -9.17
CA SER A 242 33.59 -22.72 -7.82
C SER A 242 32.84 -24.07 -7.82
N PRO A 243 33.17 -25.00 -6.90
CA PRO A 243 32.49 -26.29 -6.77
C PRO A 243 31.17 -26.21 -5.99
N GLY A 244 30.88 -25.09 -5.31
CA GLY A 244 29.68 -24.88 -4.51
C GLY A 244 28.64 -24.03 -5.20
N PHE A 245 27.49 -23.81 -4.55
CA PHE A 245 26.50 -22.85 -5.02
C PHE A 245 26.96 -21.41 -4.76
N GLY A 246 26.73 -20.51 -5.71
CA GLY A 246 26.98 -19.08 -5.55
C GLY A 246 25.68 -18.33 -5.26
N ASN A 247 25.64 -17.51 -4.22
CA ASN A 247 24.51 -16.62 -3.92
C ASN A 247 24.97 -15.16 -4.03
N CYS A 248 24.24 -14.38 -4.82
CA CYS A 248 24.56 -12.98 -5.07
C CYS A 248 23.31 -12.13 -4.93
N ALA A 249 23.47 -10.91 -4.40
CA ALA A 249 22.39 -9.94 -4.25
C ALA A 249 22.83 -8.58 -4.77
N ASN A 250 21.92 -7.90 -5.47
CA ASN A 250 22.17 -6.57 -6.01
C ASN A 250 20.98 -5.66 -5.68
N THR A 251 21.26 -4.37 -5.48
CA THR A 251 20.25 -3.37 -5.12
C THR A 251 20.54 -2.07 -5.87
N VAL A 252 19.53 -1.53 -6.54
CA VAL A 252 19.64 -0.30 -7.33
C VAL A 252 18.48 0.63 -6.99
N PRO A 253 18.73 1.79 -6.35
CA PRO A 253 17.74 2.85 -6.24
C PRO A 253 17.57 3.57 -7.59
N LEU A 254 16.34 3.77 -8.02
CA LEU A 254 15.98 4.39 -9.29
C LEU A 254 14.91 5.46 -9.09
N VAL A 255 15.14 6.66 -9.62
CA VAL A 255 14.11 7.70 -9.73
C VAL A 255 13.34 7.47 -11.02
N LEU A 256 12.04 7.20 -10.91
CA LEU A 256 11.16 6.86 -12.03
C LEU A 256 10.13 7.96 -12.28
N LYS A 257 9.69 8.07 -13.53
CA LYS A 257 8.48 8.77 -13.94
C LYS A 257 7.30 7.79 -14.01
N ALA A 258 6.07 8.31 -13.94
CA ALA A 258 4.90 7.49 -14.19
C ALA A 258 4.96 6.87 -15.59
N GLY A 259 4.69 5.58 -15.70
CA GLY A 259 4.75 4.81 -16.95
C GLY A 259 6.13 4.22 -17.30
N ASP A 260 7.20 4.56 -16.57
CA ASP A 260 8.52 3.95 -16.80
C ASP A 260 8.46 2.43 -16.59
N LYS A 261 9.08 1.69 -17.52
CA LYS A 261 9.14 0.23 -17.50
C LYS A 261 10.50 -0.24 -17.00
N VAL A 262 10.49 -1.06 -15.96
CA VAL A 262 11.67 -1.63 -15.32
C VAL A 262 11.65 -3.14 -15.43
N ASN A 263 12.75 -3.72 -15.88
CA ASN A 263 12.92 -5.17 -15.99
C ASN A 263 14.39 -5.57 -15.81
N LEU A 264 14.63 -6.85 -15.53
CA LEU A 264 15.95 -7.45 -15.51
C LEU A 264 16.20 -8.17 -16.82
N ARG A 265 17.38 -7.99 -17.41
CA ARG A 265 17.83 -8.73 -18.59
C ARG A 265 19.17 -9.39 -18.27
N THR A 266 19.38 -10.61 -18.74
CA THR A 266 20.70 -11.25 -18.61
C THR A 266 21.71 -10.58 -19.55
N THR A 267 22.96 -10.48 -19.10
CA THR A 267 24.10 -10.15 -19.97
C THR A 267 24.87 -11.41 -20.32
N THR A 268 25.24 -12.18 -19.29
CA THR A 268 25.91 -13.48 -19.42
C THR A 268 25.31 -14.43 -18.40
N ALA A 269 24.55 -15.44 -18.84
CA ALA A 269 23.86 -16.32 -17.90
C ALA A 269 23.60 -17.71 -18.47
N ASN A 270 23.88 -18.77 -17.70
CA ASN A 270 23.57 -20.15 -18.07
C ASN A 270 22.57 -20.84 -17.12
N PHE A 271 22.49 -20.40 -15.86
CA PHE A 271 21.62 -21.03 -14.89
C PHE A 271 21.11 -20.06 -13.82
N LEU A 272 19.85 -20.21 -13.41
CA LEU A 272 19.28 -19.55 -12.21
C LEU A 272 18.43 -20.53 -11.40
N TYR A 273 18.68 -20.60 -10.10
CA TYR A 273 18.07 -21.55 -9.19
C TYR A 273 16.79 -21.01 -8.53
N LYS A 274 15.72 -21.81 -8.46
CA LYS A 274 14.37 -21.31 -8.17
C LYS A 274 14.05 -20.90 -6.73
N GLU A 275 14.51 -21.66 -5.73
CA GLU A 275 14.06 -21.43 -4.33
C GLU A 275 14.64 -20.15 -3.71
N TRP A 276 15.84 -19.74 -4.13
CA TRP A 276 16.62 -18.69 -3.48
C TRP A 276 16.81 -17.43 -4.35
N SER A 277 16.27 -17.44 -5.56
CA SER A 277 16.32 -16.31 -6.49
C SER A 277 15.00 -15.53 -6.46
N SER A 278 15.10 -14.22 -6.32
CA SER A 278 13.93 -13.35 -6.20
C SER A 278 14.18 -11.98 -6.82
N PHE A 279 13.11 -11.31 -7.23
CA PHE A 279 13.12 -9.91 -7.65
C PHE A 279 12.06 -9.15 -6.87
N LYS A 280 12.48 -8.05 -6.25
CA LYS A 280 11.66 -7.26 -5.34
C LYS A 280 11.83 -5.79 -5.67
N GLY A 281 10.80 -5.01 -5.40
CA GLY A 281 10.93 -3.57 -5.43
C GLY A 281 9.78 -2.86 -4.76
N TRP A 282 10.04 -1.64 -4.29
CA TRP A 282 9.05 -0.81 -3.60
C TRP A 282 9.34 0.67 -3.80
N LYS A 283 8.29 1.48 -3.69
CA LYS A 283 8.38 2.94 -3.65
C LYS A 283 8.76 3.40 -2.25
N VAL A 284 9.64 4.39 -2.15
CA VAL A 284 10.04 5.07 -0.91
C VAL A 284 9.11 6.26 -0.62
#